data_AF-A0AAG5D8H4-F1
#
_entry.id   AF-A0AAG5D8H4-F1
#
_cell.length_a   1.000
_cell.length_b   1.000
_cell.length_c   1.000
_cell.angle_alpha   90.00
_cell.angle_beta   90.00
_cell.angle_gamma   90.00
#
_symmetry.space_group_name_H-M   'P 1'
#
loop_
_entity.id
_entity.type
_entity.pdbx_description
1 polymer ?
#
loop_
_entity_poly.entity_id
_entity_poly.type
_entity_poly.pdbx_seq_one_letter_code
_entity_poly.pdbx_strand_id
1 'polypeptide(L)'
;MNSDMMIKCEPIMEEAELFNSLVASGENQRRQELRMLCIYKLKVVEETVSLLEAQGIDVECLRKMRIEDVDVLFEGKPLGPKILFREALLEWREEIGQPCKSIKSLSSRKRPTEAGDGGAVVPPKRQPTLPHWNDCLQPQSLLLEGEPSTQNNQSTVSYQSFRWPMTPSTLKDILEGSALGRSIMAVGCLGGLGKSLQYQLTAIIIDYHMEFEAKITTPQLENYAYCIATLLPHENPLTYHIPRGPKRRNPGGSLYSRYINQKISKKALAIGNSVATS
;
A
#
# COMPACT_ATOMS: atom_id res chain seq x y z
N MET A 1 75.16 35.19 24.91
CA MET A 1 73.87 35.22 24.20
C MET A 1 73.49 33.79 23.85
N ASN A 2 72.21 33.48 23.99
CA ASN A 2 71.51 32.22 23.68
C ASN A 2 71.28 31.29 24.87
N SER A 3 70.16 31.55 25.55
CA SER A 3 69.47 30.61 26.44
C SER A 3 68.62 29.68 25.58
N ASP A 4 68.91 28.39 25.63
CA ASP A 4 68.09 27.33 25.06
C ASP A 4 66.80 27.17 25.88
N MET A 5 65.66 27.57 25.31
CA MET A 5 64.34 27.25 25.85
C MET A 5 63.93 25.85 25.36
N MET A 6 64.18 24.83 26.18
CA MET A 6 63.53 23.52 26.01
C MET A 6 62.04 23.66 26.31
N ILE A 7 61.21 23.69 25.26
CA ILE A 7 59.76 23.52 25.38
C ILE A 7 59.51 22.02 25.59
N LYS A 8 59.23 21.62 26.83
CA LYS A 8 58.66 20.31 27.14
C LYS A 8 57.21 20.30 26.67
N CYS A 9 56.95 19.73 25.50
CA CYS A 9 55.59 19.38 25.09
C CYS A 9 55.10 18.24 25.99
N GLU A 10 54.21 18.54 26.93
CA GLU A 10 53.43 17.51 27.62
C GLU A 10 52.47 16.83 26.63
N PRO A 11 52.19 15.52 26.80
CA PRO A 11 51.47 14.74 25.81
C PRO A 11 49.99 15.14 25.74
N ILE A 12 49.41 14.89 24.57
CA ILE A 12 48.07 15.19 24.03
C ILE A 12 46.91 14.52 24.81
N MET A 13 47.07 14.28 26.11
CA MET A 13 46.16 13.49 26.94
C MET A 13 44.93 14.29 27.39
N GLU A 14 45.09 15.58 27.74
CA GLU A 14 43.99 16.43 28.18
C GLU A 14 42.99 16.75 27.05
N GLU A 15 43.45 16.92 25.80
CA GLU A 15 42.57 17.11 24.64
C GLU A 15 41.74 15.85 24.34
N ALA A 16 42.32 14.65 24.52
CA ALA A 16 41.61 13.40 24.31
C ALA A 16 40.51 13.20 25.37
N GLU A 17 40.77 13.55 26.64
CA GLU A 17 39.78 13.50 27.71
C GLU A 17 38.65 14.52 27.51
N LEU A 18 38.99 15.75 27.07
CA LEU A 18 38.00 16.77 26.76
C LEU A 18 37.12 16.36 25.56
N PHE A 19 37.73 15.79 24.51
CA PHE A 19 37.01 15.27 23.35
C PHE A 19 36.10 14.10 23.72
N ASN A 20 36.58 13.15 24.53
CA ASN A 20 35.78 12.02 25.01
C ASN A 20 34.60 12.48 25.88
N SER A 21 34.80 13.49 26.72
CA SER A 21 33.73 14.09 27.54
C SER A 21 32.67 14.78 26.66
N LEU A 22 33.10 15.51 25.62
CA LEU A 22 32.19 16.17 24.68
C LEU A 22 31.39 15.15 23.86
N VAL A 23 32.04 14.09 23.39
CA VAL A 23 31.38 12.99 22.67
C VAL A 23 30.39 12.27 23.57
N ALA A 24 30.78 11.94 24.81
CA ALA A 24 29.90 11.31 25.79
C ALA A 24 28.69 12.20 26.15
N SER A 25 28.89 13.51 26.24
CA SER A 25 27.81 14.49 26.43
C SER A 25 26.84 14.49 25.24
N GLY A 26 27.37 14.48 24.02
CA GLY A 26 26.56 14.41 22.80
C GLY A 26 25.77 13.10 22.67
N GLU A 27 26.37 11.96 23.02
CA GLU A 27 25.67 10.66 23.02
C GLU A 27 24.56 10.60 24.08
N ASN A 28 24.83 11.11 25.29
CA ASN A 28 23.82 11.19 26.34
C ASN A 28 22.65 12.10 25.94
N GLN A 29 22.93 13.22 25.28
CA GLN A 29 21.89 14.11 24.75
C GLN A 29 21.02 13.40 23.70
N ARG A 30 21.64 12.71 22.73
CA ARG A 30 20.90 11.96 21.69
C ARG A 30 20.05 10.84 22.28
N ARG A 31 20.56 10.12 23.28
CA ARG A 31 19.80 9.09 24.02
C ARG A 31 18.61 9.70 24.75
N GLN A 32 18.81 10.83 25.43
CA GLN A 32 17.72 11.49 26.14
C GLN A 32 16.62 11.98 25.18
N GLU A 33 16.99 12.56 24.04
CA GLU A 33 16.06 12.96 22.99
C GLU A 33 15.27 11.78 22.42
N LEU A 34 15.96 10.66 22.18
CA LEU A 34 15.33 9.41 21.75
C LEU A 34 14.30 8.92 22.76
N ARG A 35 14.67 8.87 24.06
CA ARG A 35 13.74 8.45 25.13
C ARG A 35 12.52 9.35 25.20
N MET A 36 12.72 10.66 25.16
CA MET A 36 11.63 11.63 25.17
C MET A 36 10.67 11.41 24.00
N LEU A 37 11.20 11.22 22.79
CA LEU A 37 10.39 10.92 21.62
C LEU A 37 9.64 9.59 21.77
N CYS A 38 10.33 8.54 22.18
CA CYS A 38 9.75 7.21 22.25
C CYS A 38 8.64 7.10 23.31
N ILE A 39 8.87 7.64 24.51
CA ILE A 39 7.92 7.52 25.62
C ILE A 39 6.74 8.46 25.43
N TYR A 40 6.98 9.73 25.08
CA TYR A 40 5.91 10.73 25.08
C TYR A 40 5.19 10.86 23.73
N LYS A 41 5.91 10.67 22.62
CA LYS A 41 5.36 10.85 21.28
C LYS A 41 4.91 9.53 20.67
N LEU A 42 5.82 8.54 20.63
CA LEU A 42 5.52 7.22 20.06
C LEU A 42 4.75 6.30 21.03
N LYS A 43 4.75 6.62 22.34
CA LYS A 43 4.10 5.83 23.39
C LYS A 43 4.52 4.35 23.37
N VAL A 44 5.79 4.10 23.06
CA VAL A 44 6.33 2.74 23.00
C VAL A 44 6.81 2.29 24.38
N VAL A 45 6.77 0.99 24.62
CA VAL A 45 7.21 0.40 25.90
C VAL A 45 8.72 0.52 26.11
N GLU A 46 9.16 0.54 27.37
CA GLU A 46 10.57 0.69 27.77
C GLU A 46 11.50 -0.36 27.15
N GLU A 47 11.01 -1.59 26.95
CA GLU A 47 11.76 -2.65 26.26
C GLU A 47 12.12 -2.26 24.82
N THR A 48 11.21 -1.60 24.10
CA THR A 48 11.46 -1.14 22.73
C THR A 48 12.47 0.00 22.72
N VAL A 49 12.40 0.90 23.70
CA VAL A 49 13.38 1.99 23.86
C VAL A 49 14.77 1.44 24.11
N SER A 50 14.88 0.48 25.03
CA SER A 50 16.13 -0.22 25.33
C SER A 50 16.71 -0.95 24.11
N LEU A 51 15.84 -1.52 23.27
CA LEU A 51 16.23 -2.17 22.02
C LEU A 51 16.82 -1.16 21.02
N LEU A 52 16.20 0.01 20.85
CA LEU A 52 16.71 1.06 19.97
C LEU A 52 18.08 1.58 20.45
N GLU A 53 18.22 1.80 21.75
CA GLU A 53 19.49 2.23 22.36
C GLU A 53 20.59 1.20 22.18
N ALA A 54 20.28 -0.09 22.37
CA ALA A 54 21.23 -1.18 22.19
C ALA A 54 21.72 -1.31 20.74
N GLN A 55 20.91 -0.89 19.77
CA GLN A 55 21.27 -0.88 18.35
C GLN A 55 21.87 0.47 17.89
N GLY A 56 22.09 1.42 18.82
CA GLY A 56 22.63 2.74 18.49
C GLY A 56 21.70 3.58 17.59
N ILE A 57 20.40 3.32 17.64
CA ILE A 57 19.40 4.05 16.85
C ILE A 57 19.06 5.35 17.57
N ASP A 58 19.41 6.48 16.98
CA ASP A 58 19.01 7.81 17.46
C ASP A 58 17.78 8.36 16.69
N VAL A 59 17.35 9.58 17.03
CA VAL A 59 16.20 10.22 16.38
C VAL A 59 16.45 10.42 14.87
N GLU A 60 17.69 10.68 14.45
CA GLU A 60 18.05 10.81 13.04
C GLU A 60 17.95 9.49 12.29
N CYS A 61 18.30 8.37 12.94
CA CYS A 61 18.08 7.04 12.43
C CYS A 61 16.57 6.77 12.28
N LEU A 62 15.75 7.11 13.27
CA LEU A 62 14.28 6.97 13.17
C LEU A 62 13.69 7.79 12.00
N ARG A 63 14.24 8.97 11.71
CA ARG A 63 13.89 9.79 10.52
C ARG A 63 14.31 9.16 9.19
N LYS A 64 15.11 8.10 9.19
CA LYS A 64 15.59 7.44 7.96
C LYS A 64 15.20 5.97 7.91
N MET A 65 14.74 5.43 9.03
CA MET A 65 14.35 4.04 9.22
C MET A 65 13.26 3.64 8.22
N ARG A 66 13.48 2.51 7.57
CA ARG A 66 12.56 1.90 6.61
C ARG A 66 11.79 0.78 7.29
N ILE A 67 10.73 0.31 6.65
CA ILE A 67 9.92 -0.79 7.19
C ILE A 67 10.74 -2.08 7.28
N GLU A 68 11.63 -2.28 6.31
CA GLU A 68 12.56 -3.41 6.28
C GLU A 68 13.54 -3.36 7.47
N ASP A 69 13.97 -2.17 7.91
CA ASP A 69 14.82 -2.02 9.09
C ASP A 69 14.06 -2.35 10.38
N VAL A 70 12.75 -2.05 10.43
CA VAL A 70 11.88 -2.47 11.54
C VAL A 70 11.69 -3.98 11.55
N ASP A 71 11.62 -4.62 10.37
CA ASP A 71 11.55 -6.07 10.27
C ASP A 71 12.77 -6.75 10.89
N VAL A 72 13.97 -6.21 10.62
CA VAL A 72 15.24 -6.68 11.18
C VAL A 72 15.35 -6.37 12.66
N LEU A 73 14.99 -5.16 13.11
CA LEU A 73 15.07 -4.75 14.52
C LEU A 73 14.30 -5.71 15.45
N PHE A 74 13.16 -6.22 14.98
CA PHE A 74 12.30 -7.13 15.72
C PHE A 74 12.41 -8.59 15.27
N GLU A 75 13.47 -8.96 14.54
CA GLU A 75 13.70 -10.35 14.16
C GLU A 75 13.88 -11.22 15.42
N GLY A 76 13.12 -12.32 15.51
CA GLY A 76 13.12 -13.20 16.69
C GLY A 76 12.41 -12.62 17.93
N LYS A 77 11.77 -11.44 17.84
CA LYS A 77 10.95 -10.86 18.92
C LYS A 77 9.46 -11.17 18.71
N PRO A 78 8.62 -11.08 19.77
CA PRO A 78 7.18 -11.20 19.62
C PRO A 78 6.61 -10.20 18.61
N LEU A 79 5.59 -10.61 17.87
CA LEU A 79 5.00 -9.80 16.81
C LEU A 79 4.29 -8.54 17.33
N GLY A 80 3.73 -8.58 18.54
CA GLY A 80 2.98 -7.47 19.13
C GLY A 80 3.77 -6.16 19.23
N PRO A 81 4.91 -6.13 19.95
CA PRO A 81 5.78 -4.94 20.04
C PRO A 81 6.20 -4.38 18.68
N LYS A 82 6.44 -5.25 17.70
CA LYS A 82 6.77 -4.86 16.32
C LYS A 82 5.64 -4.11 15.64
N ILE A 83 4.40 -4.57 15.79
CA ILE A 83 3.21 -3.92 15.23
C ILE A 83 3.05 -2.52 15.86
N LEU A 84 3.07 -2.45 17.19
CA LEU A 84 2.89 -1.20 17.93
C LEU A 84 3.96 -0.17 17.59
N PHE A 85 5.23 -0.59 17.56
CA PHE A 85 6.33 0.30 17.19
C PHE A 85 6.21 0.76 15.74
N ARG A 86 5.87 -0.14 14.80
CA ARG A 86 5.71 0.20 13.39
C ARG A 86 4.60 1.22 13.18
N GLU A 87 3.45 1.04 13.82
CA GLU A 87 2.32 1.96 13.73
C GLU A 87 2.68 3.34 14.27
N ALA A 88 3.21 3.40 15.50
CA ALA A 88 3.63 4.66 16.12
C ALA A 88 4.70 5.39 15.29
N LEU A 89 5.68 4.65 14.76
CA LEU A 89 6.72 5.21 13.90
C LEU A 89 6.10 5.80 12.63
N LEU A 90 5.17 5.10 11.98
CA LEU A 90 4.51 5.57 10.75
C LEU A 90 3.70 6.84 10.99
N GLU A 91 2.92 6.89 12.06
CA GLU A 91 2.14 8.07 12.44
C GLU A 91 3.04 9.29 12.68
N TRP A 92 4.09 9.13 13.50
CA TRP A 92 5.05 10.22 13.76
C TRP A 92 5.77 10.67 12.49
N ARG A 93 6.10 9.76 11.58
CA ARG A 93 6.76 10.06 10.30
C ARG A 93 5.86 10.86 9.37
N GLU A 94 4.56 10.59 9.39
CA GLU A 94 3.55 11.38 8.67
C GLU A 94 3.43 12.79 9.27
N GLU A 95 3.35 12.92 10.60
CA GLU A 95 3.27 14.21 11.29
C GLU A 95 4.45 15.14 10.96
N ILE A 96 5.67 14.62 10.89
CA ILE A 96 6.87 15.42 10.57
C ILE A 96 7.08 15.62 9.05
N GLY A 97 6.12 15.21 8.21
CA GLY A 97 6.17 15.37 6.75
C GLY A 97 7.23 14.49 6.07
N GLN A 98 7.65 13.40 6.70
CA GLN A 98 8.65 12.49 6.17
C GLN A 98 8.13 11.04 6.16
N PRO A 99 7.15 10.69 5.31
CA PRO A 99 6.60 9.35 5.28
C PRO A 99 7.65 8.30 4.89
N CYS A 100 7.53 7.10 5.47
CA CYS A 100 8.43 5.98 5.17
C CYS A 100 8.34 5.59 3.70
N LYS A 101 9.49 5.54 3.01
CA LYS A 101 9.59 5.14 1.60
C LYS A 101 10.13 3.72 1.53
N SER A 102 9.36 2.78 0.98
CA SER A 102 9.88 1.42 0.72
C SER A 102 10.90 1.43 -0.42
N ILE A 103 11.91 0.56 -0.31
CA ILE A 103 12.96 0.35 -1.33
C ILE A 103 12.38 0.03 -2.72
N LYS A 104 11.20 -0.61 -2.75
CA LYS A 104 10.49 -0.95 -3.99
C LYS A 104 10.04 0.28 -4.79
N SER A 105 9.88 1.45 -4.17
CA SER A 105 9.53 2.69 -4.90
C SER A 105 10.75 3.43 -5.47
N LEU A 106 11.92 3.27 -4.85
CA LEU A 106 13.17 3.93 -5.30
C LEU A 106 13.84 3.22 -6.48
N SER A 107 13.54 1.94 -6.67
CA SER A 107 14.14 1.10 -7.72
C SER A 107 13.63 1.41 -9.13
N SER A 108 12.52 2.16 -9.25
CA SER A 108 11.91 2.52 -10.54
C SER A 108 12.58 3.72 -11.23
N ARG A 109 13.63 4.31 -10.63
CA ARG A 109 14.35 5.46 -11.20
C ARG A 109 15.73 5.06 -11.71
N LYS A 110 15.80 4.15 -12.69
CA LYS A 110 17.01 3.96 -13.51
C LYS A 110 16.85 4.67 -14.87
N ARG A 111 17.62 5.77 -14.97
CA ARG A 111 18.17 6.50 -16.13
C ARG A 111 17.56 6.28 -17.53
N PRO A 112 17.24 7.37 -18.28
CA PRO A 112 17.12 7.30 -19.72
C PRO A 112 18.53 7.14 -20.32
N THR A 113 18.72 6.13 -21.15
CA THR A 113 19.93 5.99 -21.97
C THR A 113 19.49 5.54 -23.35
N GLU A 114 20.11 6.18 -24.33
CA GLU A 114 19.66 6.37 -25.69
C GLU A 114 19.55 5.11 -26.55
N ALA A 115 18.90 5.32 -27.70
CA ALA A 115 18.68 4.38 -28.78
C ALA A 115 19.97 3.70 -29.26
N GLY A 116 19.85 2.42 -29.60
CA GLY A 116 20.88 1.62 -30.26
C GLY A 116 20.28 0.32 -30.79
N ASP A 117 20.43 0.14 -32.08
CA ASP A 117 19.82 -0.82 -33.00
C ASP A 117 20.24 -2.29 -32.80
N GLY A 118 19.41 -3.20 -33.31
CA GLY A 118 19.84 -4.51 -33.82
C GLY A 118 19.81 -5.73 -32.90
N GLY A 119 19.22 -6.82 -33.41
CA GLY A 119 19.69 -8.19 -33.10
C GLY A 119 18.73 -9.10 -32.34
N ALA A 120 17.91 -9.84 -33.08
CA ALA A 120 17.13 -10.96 -32.58
C ALA A 120 18.00 -12.13 -32.07
N VAL A 121 17.69 -12.68 -30.90
CA VAL A 121 18.05 -14.05 -30.51
C VAL A 121 16.93 -14.67 -29.66
N VAL A 122 16.33 -15.75 -30.17
CA VAL A 122 15.47 -16.74 -29.48
C VAL A 122 16.41 -17.86 -28.99
N PRO A 123 16.29 -18.48 -27.77
CA PRO A 123 15.33 -19.56 -27.46
C PRO A 123 15.06 -19.82 -25.94
N PRO A 124 14.51 -20.98 -25.48
CA PRO A 124 13.27 -21.66 -25.86
C PRO A 124 12.27 -21.87 -24.68
N LYS A 125 11.08 -22.38 -25.05
CA LYS A 125 9.95 -22.83 -24.24
C LYS A 125 10.30 -23.78 -23.07
N ARG A 126 9.62 -23.59 -21.94
CA ARG A 126 9.19 -24.69 -21.04
C ARG A 126 7.73 -24.46 -20.62
N GLN A 127 6.84 -25.35 -21.05
CA GLN A 127 5.54 -25.60 -20.40
C GLN A 127 5.79 -26.40 -19.12
N PRO A 128 4.91 -26.27 -18.12
CA PRO A 128 4.18 -27.47 -17.71
C PRO A 128 2.67 -27.24 -17.56
N THR A 129 1.91 -28.08 -18.24
CA THR A 129 0.79 -28.90 -17.74
C THR A 129 -0.11 -28.34 -16.62
N LEU A 130 -1.39 -28.16 -16.96
CA LEU A 130 -2.50 -28.26 -16.00
C LEU A 130 -2.49 -29.64 -15.34
N PRO A 131 -2.81 -29.70 -14.03
CA PRO A 131 -3.60 -30.79 -13.49
C PRO A 131 -4.96 -30.25 -13.02
N HIS A 132 -5.97 -30.76 -13.71
CA HIS A 132 -7.34 -30.97 -13.29
C HIS A 132 -7.42 -31.55 -11.86
N TRP A 133 -8.21 -30.91 -11.00
CA TRP A 133 -8.67 -31.49 -9.74
C TRP A 133 -10.17 -31.22 -9.62
N ASN A 134 -10.93 -32.21 -10.09
CA ASN A 134 -12.21 -32.54 -9.47
C ASN A 134 -11.91 -33.47 -8.28
N ASP A 135 -12.83 -33.47 -7.32
CA ASP A 135 -12.93 -34.38 -6.18
C ASP A 135 -11.96 -34.17 -5.01
N CYS A 136 -12.45 -33.44 -4.01
CA CYS A 136 -12.53 -34.00 -2.66
C CYS A 136 -13.64 -33.27 -1.86
N LEU A 137 -14.78 -33.95 -1.72
CA LEU A 137 -15.88 -33.58 -0.83
C LEU A 137 -15.56 -33.97 0.63
N GLN A 138 -15.83 -33.01 1.53
CA GLN A 138 -16.21 -33.10 2.95
C GLN A 138 -15.21 -33.70 3.98
N PRO A 139 -15.22 -33.16 5.21
CA PRO A 139 -16.07 -33.79 6.22
C PRO A 139 -17.10 -32.87 6.88
N GLN A 140 -18.13 -33.55 7.35
CA GLN A 140 -19.38 -33.16 7.96
C GLN A 140 -19.21 -32.42 9.29
N SER A 141 -20.05 -31.39 9.51
CA SER A 141 -20.44 -30.94 10.85
C SER A 141 -21.96 -30.92 10.90
N LEU A 142 -22.52 -31.82 11.70
CA LEU A 142 -23.95 -31.95 12.00
C LEU A 142 -24.42 -30.79 12.89
N LEU A 143 -25.52 -30.15 12.44
CA LEU A 143 -26.69 -29.67 13.17
C LEU A 143 -26.49 -28.89 14.49
N LEU A 144 -26.97 -27.63 14.54
CA LEU A 144 -28.35 -27.35 14.98
C LEU A 144 -28.74 -25.86 14.75
N GLU A 145 -29.80 -25.70 13.96
CA GLU A 145 -30.88 -24.68 13.96
C GLU A 145 -30.57 -23.17 13.99
N GLY A 146 -31.15 -22.47 13.00
CA GLY A 146 -31.39 -21.04 13.02
C GLY A 146 -31.50 -20.39 11.63
N GLU A 147 -32.45 -20.82 10.79
CA GLU A 147 -32.97 -19.94 9.72
C GLU A 147 -33.63 -18.71 10.38
N PRO A 148 -33.42 -17.48 9.89
CA PRO A 148 -34.18 -17.10 8.70
C PRO A 148 -33.47 -16.17 7.68
N SER A 149 -33.95 -16.33 6.45
CA SER A 149 -34.20 -15.27 5.46
C SER A 149 -33.02 -14.59 4.77
N THR A 150 -32.87 -14.98 3.51
CA THR A 150 -32.26 -14.30 2.37
C THR A 150 -32.40 -12.78 2.44
N GLN A 151 -31.31 -12.07 2.81
CA GLN A 151 -31.19 -10.64 2.58
C GLN A 151 -30.12 -10.38 1.52
N ASN A 152 -30.64 -10.13 0.33
CA ASN A 152 -30.00 -9.49 -0.80
C ASN A 152 -29.40 -8.16 -0.33
N ASN A 153 -28.07 -8.09 -0.19
CA ASN A 153 -27.34 -6.85 0.11
C ASN A 153 -27.32 -5.93 -1.12
N GLN A 154 -28.48 -5.43 -1.53
CA GLN A 154 -28.56 -4.23 -2.34
C GLN A 154 -28.48 -3.05 -1.37
N SER A 155 -27.27 -2.60 -1.11
CA SER A 155 -27.07 -1.25 -0.56
C SER A 155 -27.45 -0.27 -1.66
N THR A 156 -28.67 0.27 -1.60
CA THR A 156 -29.17 1.33 -2.47
C THR A 156 -28.42 2.62 -2.13
N VAL A 157 -27.22 2.76 -2.69
CA VAL A 157 -26.48 4.02 -2.70
C VAL A 157 -27.21 4.94 -3.69
N SER A 158 -27.86 5.99 -3.20
CA SER A 158 -28.53 6.99 -4.04
C SER A 158 -27.49 7.98 -4.58
N TYR A 159 -27.15 7.86 -5.86
CA TYR A 159 -26.17 8.74 -6.50
C TYR A 159 -26.85 10.00 -7.03
N GLN A 160 -26.67 11.13 -6.33
CA GLN A 160 -27.45 12.35 -6.57
C GLN A 160 -27.27 13.04 -7.94
N SER A 161 -26.40 12.58 -8.84
CA SER A 161 -26.36 12.94 -10.26
C SER A 161 -25.11 12.33 -10.93
N PHE A 162 -25.22 11.92 -12.20
CA PHE A 162 -24.04 11.56 -12.98
C PHE A 162 -23.23 12.82 -13.31
N ARG A 163 -21.99 12.88 -12.84
CA ARG A 163 -21.06 13.96 -13.19
C ARG A 163 -19.91 13.41 -14.03
N TRP A 164 -19.74 13.98 -15.22
CA TRP A 164 -18.65 13.65 -16.14
C TRP A 164 -17.82 14.91 -16.47
N PRO A 165 -16.47 14.87 -16.39
CA PRO A 165 -15.65 13.74 -15.92
C PRO A 165 -15.84 13.47 -14.43
N MET A 166 -15.63 12.22 -14.01
CA MET A 166 -15.59 11.91 -12.58
C MET A 166 -14.36 12.60 -11.99
N THR A 167 -14.55 13.21 -10.82
CA THR A 167 -13.45 13.81 -10.05
C THR A 167 -13.02 12.86 -8.93
N PRO A 168 -11.76 12.94 -8.44
CA PRO A 168 -11.33 12.19 -7.27
C PRO A 168 -12.24 12.44 -6.05
N SER A 169 -12.73 13.67 -5.87
CA SER A 169 -13.67 14.00 -4.80
C SER A 169 -14.98 13.22 -4.94
N THR A 170 -15.54 13.13 -6.16
CA THR A 170 -16.75 12.33 -6.42
C THR A 170 -16.54 10.85 -6.12
N LEU A 171 -15.39 10.28 -6.50
CA LEU A 171 -15.08 8.88 -6.17
C LEU A 171 -14.94 8.68 -4.66
N LYS A 172 -14.35 9.65 -3.94
CA LYS A 172 -14.26 9.64 -2.49
C LYS A 172 -15.65 9.64 -1.86
N ASP A 173 -16.54 10.53 -2.28
CA ASP A 173 -17.91 10.63 -1.76
C ASP A 173 -18.68 9.31 -1.96
N ILE A 174 -18.52 8.67 -3.14
CA ILE A 174 -19.12 7.37 -3.45
C ILE A 174 -18.60 6.28 -2.50
N LEU A 175 -17.29 6.26 -2.24
CA LEU A 175 -16.69 5.28 -1.34
C LEU A 175 -17.10 5.53 0.12
N GLU A 176 -17.19 6.78 0.56
CA GLU A 176 -17.62 7.13 1.91
C GLU A 176 -19.10 6.78 2.17
N GLY A 177 -19.92 6.72 1.11
CA GLY A 177 -21.34 6.34 1.17
C GLY A 177 -21.61 4.89 1.58
N SER A 178 -20.61 4.02 1.66
CA SER A 178 -20.78 2.62 2.07
C SER A 178 -19.73 2.17 3.10
N ALA A 179 -20.08 1.20 3.96
CA ALA A 179 -19.12 0.62 4.91
C ALA A 179 -17.94 -0.04 4.19
N LEU A 180 -18.22 -0.70 3.06
CA LEU A 180 -17.21 -1.33 2.22
C LEU A 180 -16.27 -0.30 1.58
N GLY A 181 -16.80 0.79 1.04
CA GLY A 181 -15.98 1.86 0.45
C GLY A 181 -15.13 2.59 1.50
N ARG A 182 -15.66 2.82 2.71
CA ARG A 182 -14.85 3.33 3.85
C ARG A 182 -13.70 2.37 4.21
N SER A 183 -13.95 1.06 4.21
CA SER A 183 -12.91 0.06 4.42
C SER A 183 -11.86 0.07 3.30
N ILE A 184 -12.28 0.20 2.04
CA ILE A 184 -11.37 0.33 0.90
C ILE A 184 -10.49 1.58 1.04
N MET A 185 -11.06 2.72 1.43
CA MET A 185 -10.29 3.95 1.67
C MET A 185 -9.30 3.77 2.81
N ALA A 186 -9.72 3.19 3.94
CA ALA A 186 -8.84 2.96 5.08
C ALA A 186 -7.66 2.05 4.73
N VAL A 187 -7.90 0.95 4.02
CA VAL A 187 -6.84 0.00 3.64
C VAL A 187 -5.96 0.55 2.52
N GLY A 188 -6.55 1.19 1.52
CA GLY A 188 -5.85 1.67 0.33
C GLY A 188 -4.97 2.90 0.57
N CYS A 189 -5.22 3.65 1.65
CA CYS A 189 -4.29 4.68 2.14
C CYS A 189 -3.04 4.06 2.79
N LEU A 190 -3.16 2.87 3.39
CA LEU A 190 -2.05 2.21 4.11
C LEU A 190 -1.18 1.33 3.20
N GLY A 191 -1.71 0.91 2.05
CA GLY A 191 -0.99 0.05 1.12
C GLY A 191 -1.83 -0.37 -0.09
N GLY A 192 -1.24 -1.20 -0.94
CA GLY A 192 -1.97 -1.76 -2.08
C GLY A 192 -3.12 -2.64 -1.63
N LEU A 193 -4.29 -2.47 -2.24
CA LEU A 193 -5.47 -3.29 -1.99
C LEU A 193 -5.20 -4.73 -2.43
N GLY A 194 -5.60 -5.69 -1.59
CA GLY A 194 -5.65 -7.09 -1.98
C GLY A 194 -6.64 -7.31 -3.14
N LYS A 195 -6.46 -8.39 -3.90
CA LYS A 195 -7.30 -8.71 -5.08
C LYS A 195 -8.80 -8.66 -4.80
N SER A 196 -9.22 -9.08 -3.60
CA SER A 196 -10.62 -9.02 -3.16
C SER A 196 -11.13 -7.57 -3.09
N LEU A 197 -10.39 -6.67 -2.43
CA LEU A 197 -10.78 -5.26 -2.32
C LEU A 197 -10.67 -4.52 -3.65
N GLN A 198 -9.68 -4.84 -4.50
CA GLN A 198 -9.61 -4.31 -5.86
C GLN A 198 -10.82 -4.71 -6.70
N TYR A 199 -11.29 -5.96 -6.55
CA TYR A 199 -12.51 -6.44 -7.21
C TYR A 199 -13.75 -5.69 -6.71
N GLN A 200 -13.85 -5.44 -5.40
CA GLN A 200 -14.95 -4.68 -4.81
C GLN A 200 -14.93 -3.20 -5.21
N LEU A 201 -13.77 -2.56 -5.23
CA LEU A 201 -13.60 -1.20 -5.73
C LEU A 201 -14.05 -1.10 -7.20
N THR A 202 -13.59 -2.05 -8.02
CA THR A 202 -14.00 -2.15 -9.42
C THR A 202 -15.53 -2.32 -9.54
N ALA A 203 -16.14 -3.13 -8.67
CA ALA A 203 -17.59 -3.31 -8.62
C ALA A 203 -18.32 -1.98 -8.38
N ILE A 204 -17.97 -1.28 -7.30
CA ILE A 204 -18.61 -0.02 -6.89
C ILE A 204 -18.56 1.01 -8.03
N ILE A 205 -17.40 1.18 -8.67
CA ILE A 205 -17.22 2.16 -9.74
C ILE A 205 -18.06 1.80 -10.98
N ILE A 206 -18.11 0.51 -11.34
CA ILE A 206 -18.90 0.07 -12.49
C ILE A 206 -20.40 0.09 -12.19
N ASP A 207 -20.80 -0.23 -10.97
CA ASP A 207 -22.19 -0.11 -10.52
C ASP A 207 -22.66 1.33 -10.64
N TYR A 208 -21.88 2.28 -10.11
CA TYR A 208 -22.11 3.72 -10.29
C TYR A 208 -22.23 4.12 -11.76
N HIS A 209 -21.31 3.64 -12.62
CA HIS A 209 -21.35 3.96 -14.04
C HIS A 209 -22.60 3.40 -14.75
N MET A 210 -22.98 2.16 -14.42
CA MET A 210 -24.09 1.45 -15.08
C MET A 210 -25.46 1.94 -14.65
N GLU A 211 -25.59 2.59 -13.49
CA GLU A 211 -26.84 3.19 -13.03
C GLU A 211 -27.38 4.24 -14.00
N PHE A 212 -26.49 4.92 -14.71
CA PHE A 212 -26.84 5.95 -15.70
C PHE A 212 -26.89 5.42 -17.14
N GLU A 213 -26.96 4.09 -17.30
CA GLU A 213 -27.09 3.36 -18.58
C GLU A 213 -26.11 3.78 -19.70
N ALA A 214 -24.95 4.32 -19.31
CA ALA A 214 -23.97 4.80 -20.25
C ALA A 214 -23.19 3.65 -20.92
N LYS A 215 -22.85 3.84 -22.20
CA LYS A 215 -21.82 3.03 -22.84
C LYS A 215 -20.47 3.43 -22.25
N ILE A 216 -19.71 2.45 -21.76
CA ILE A 216 -18.36 2.74 -21.27
C ILE A 216 -17.41 3.01 -22.44
N THR A 217 -16.68 4.12 -22.36
CA THR A 217 -15.71 4.57 -23.37
C THR A 217 -14.28 4.48 -22.82
N THR A 218 -13.27 4.51 -23.70
CA THR A 218 -11.87 4.51 -23.28
C THR A 218 -11.52 5.72 -22.39
N PRO A 219 -11.92 6.97 -22.71
CA PRO A 219 -11.69 8.12 -21.83
C PRO A 219 -12.32 7.96 -20.43
N GLN A 220 -13.48 7.30 -20.35
CA GLN A 220 -14.10 6.97 -19.06
C GLN A 220 -13.27 5.98 -18.23
N LEU A 221 -12.79 4.91 -18.84
CA LEU A 221 -11.91 3.96 -18.17
C LEU A 221 -10.59 4.60 -17.70
N GLU A 222 -10.00 5.46 -18.54
CA GLU A 222 -8.80 6.22 -18.19
C GLU A 222 -9.06 7.18 -17.02
N ASN A 223 -10.17 7.92 -17.05
CA ASN A 223 -10.56 8.83 -15.97
C ASN A 223 -10.82 8.07 -14.65
N TYR A 224 -11.49 6.92 -14.70
CA TYR A 224 -11.68 6.10 -13.50
C TYR A 224 -10.35 5.58 -12.93
N ALA A 225 -9.46 5.05 -13.78
CA ALA A 225 -8.15 4.61 -13.33
C ALA A 225 -7.31 5.76 -12.75
N TYR A 226 -7.42 6.96 -13.32
CA TYR A 226 -6.80 8.18 -12.80
C TYR A 226 -7.34 8.56 -11.42
N CYS A 227 -8.66 8.58 -11.23
CA CYS A 227 -9.28 8.88 -9.93
C CYS A 227 -8.87 7.86 -8.86
N ILE A 228 -8.83 6.57 -9.21
CA ILE A 228 -8.35 5.51 -8.32
C ILE A 228 -6.91 5.76 -7.89
N ALA A 229 -5.99 5.97 -8.84
CA ALA A 229 -4.58 6.20 -8.53
C ALA A 229 -4.34 7.52 -7.77
N THR A 230 -5.25 8.50 -7.90
CA THR A 230 -5.19 9.76 -7.15
C THR A 230 -5.61 9.57 -5.69
N LEU A 231 -6.68 8.79 -5.43
CA LEU A 231 -7.16 8.54 -4.07
C LEU A 231 -6.40 7.45 -3.34
N LEU A 232 -5.86 6.49 -4.07
CA LEU A 232 -5.20 5.28 -3.55
C LEU A 232 -3.78 5.23 -4.15
N PRO A 233 -2.80 5.93 -3.57
CA PRO A 233 -1.47 6.12 -4.18
C PRO A 233 -0.67 4.82 -4.39
N HIS A 234 -1.04 3.76 -3.68
CA HIS A 234 -0.40 2.46 -3.76
C HIS A 234 -1.00 1.54 -4.84
N GLU A 235 -2.11 1.94 -5.44
CA GLU A 235 -2.74 1.20 -6.51
C GLU A 235 -2.01 1.41 -7.84
N ASN A 236 -1.98 0.35 -8.65
CA ASN A 236 -1.44 0.44 -10.01
C ASN A 236 -2.57 0.75 -10.99
N PRO A 237 -2.56 1.91 -11.69
CA PRO A 237 -3.61 2.26 -12.65
C PRO A 237 -3.75 1.23 -13.79
N LEU A 238 -2.68 0.53 -14.16
CA LEU A 238 -2.71 -0.51 -15.19
C LEU A 238 -3.47 -1.77 -14.76
N THR A 239 -3.72 -1.95 -13.46
CA THR A 239 -4.64 -3.01 -12.97
C THR A 239 -6.07 -2.72 -13.41
N TYR A 240 -6.46 -1.45 -13.40
CA TYR A 240 -7.84 -1.01 -13.64
C TYR A 240 -8.12 -0.74 -15.10
N HIS A 241 -7.18 -0.11 -15.80
CA HIS A 241 -7.31 0.17 -17.21
C HIS A 241 -6.01 -0.09 -17.96
N ILE A 242 -6.13 -0.90 -19.02
CA ILE A 242 -5.06 -1.10 -19.99
C ILE A 242 -5.59 -0.56 -21.33
N PRO A 243 -4.98 0.49 -21.90
CA PRO A 243 -5.38 1.04 -23.19
C PRO A 243 -5.33 -0.01 -24.29
N ARG A 244 -6.04 0.25 -25.39
CA ARG A 244 -5.95 -0.60 -26.58
C ARG A 244 -4.53 -0.54 -27.12
N GLY A 245 -3.97 -1.70 -27.41
CA GLY A 245 -2.63 -1.82 -27.99
C GLY A 245 -2.70 -2.34 -29.41
N PRO A 246 -1.60 -2.26 -30.17
CA PRO A 246 -1.53 -2.77 -31.55
C PRO A 246 -1.88 -4.27 -31.67
N LYS A 247 -1.70 -5.03 -30.58
CA LYS A 247 -2.03 -6.47 -30.50
C LYS A 247 -3.38 -6.77 -29.82
N ARG A 248 -4.12 -5.75 -29.32
CA ARG A 248 -5.37 -5.95 -28.56
C ARG A 248 -6.49 -5.06 -29.09
N ARG A 249 -7.53 -5.70 -29.63
CA ARG A 249 -8.71 -5.03 -30.20
C ARG A 249 -9.57 -4.28 -29.16
N ASN A 250 -9.62 -4.78 -27.93
CA ASN A 250 -10.41 -4.23 -26.82
C ASN A 250 -9.49 -3.75 -25.68
N PRO A 251 -9.91 -2.75 -24.88
CA PRO A 251 -9.17 -2.34 -23.70
C PRO A 251 -9.15 -3.48 -22.67
N GLY A 252 -8.11 -3.51 -21.84
CA GLY A 252 -7.96 -4.46 -20.74
C GLY A 252 -8.16 -3.79 -19.38
N GLY A 253 -7.84 -4.55 -18.33
CA GLY A 253 -7.99 -4.11 -16.94
C GLY A 253 -9.30 -4.58 -16.30
N SER A 254 -9.36 -4.46 -14.97
CA SER A 254 -10.49 -4.95 -14.18
C SER A 254 -11.79 -4.19 -14.48
N LEU A 255 -11.74 -2.88 -14.73
CA LEU A 255 -12.93 -2.04 -14.99
C LEU A 255 -13.69 -2.49 -16.23
N TYR A 256 -12.99 -2.63 -17.37
CA TYR A 256 -13.62 -3.07 -18.60
C TYR A 256 -14.14 -4.50 -18.50
N SER A 257 -13.34 -5.40 -17.91
CA SER A 257 -13.71 -6.80 -17.72
C SER A 257 -14.99 -6.93 -16.87
N ARG A 258 -15.09 -6.16 -15.78
CA ARG A 258 -16.25 -6.13 -14.90
C ARG A 258 -17.48 -5.59 -15.63
N TYR A 259 -17.37 -4.48 -16.34
CA TYR A 259 -18.47 -3.90 -17.12
C TYR A 259 -19.06 -4.91 -18.12
N ILE A 260 -18.21 -5.59 -18.90
CA ILE A 260 -18.66 -6.59 -19.86
C ILE A 260 -19.34 -7.78 -19.16
N ASN A 261 -18.72 -8.33 -18.12
CA ASN A 261 -19.29 -9.45 -17.37
C ASN A 261 -20.65 -9.09 -16.79
N GLN A 262 -20.77 -7.91 -16.20
CA GLN A 262 -22.01 -7.45 -15.60
C GLN A 262 -23.11 -7.19 -16.64
N LYS A 263 -22.76 -6.65 -17.81
CA LYS A 263 -23.68 -6.50 -18.94
C LYS A 263 -24.19 -7.86 -19.45
N ILE A 264 -23.32 -8.86 -19.54
CA ILE A 264 -23.69 -10.23 -19.91
C ILE A 264 -24.64 -10.82 -18.86
N SER A 265 -24.30 -10.70 -17.58
CA SER A 265 -25.13 -11.22 -16.47
C SER A 265 -26.51 -10.56 -16.42
N LYS A 266 -26.61 -9.23 -16.55
CA LYS A 266 -27.91 -8.53 -16.61
C LYS A 266 -28.76 -9.00 -17.79
N LYS A 267 -28.15 -9.21 -18.96
CA LYS A 267 -28.86 -9.73 -20.14
C LYS A 267 -29.35 -11.17 -19.92
N ALA A 268 -28.55 -12.03 -19.32
CA ALA A 268 -28.94 -13.40 -19.02
C ALA A 268 -30.12 -13.47 -18.04
N LEU A 269 -30.11 -12.62 -17.00
CA LEU A 269 -31.20 -12.50 -16.03
C LEU A 269 -32.52 -12.02 -16.69
N ALA A 270 -32.45 -11.04 -17.58
CA ALA A 270 -33.62 -10.56 -18.30
C ALA A 270 -34.26 -11.66 -19.17
N ILE A 271 -33.44 -12.44 -19.88
CA ILE A 271 -33.92 -13.56 -20.71
C ILE A 271 -34.52 -14.67 -19.84
N GLY A 272 -33.86 -15.04 -18.74
CA GLY A 272 -34.38 -16.07 -17.82
C GLY A 272 -35.74 -15.69 -17.22
N ASN A 273 -35.92 -14.43 -16.83
CA ASN A 273 -37.19 -13.94 -16.30
C ASN A 273 -38.30 -13.90 -17.36
N SER A 274 -38.00 -13.57 -18.62
CA SER A 274 -38.99 -13.64 -19.71
C SER A 274 -39.43 -15.08 -20.03
N VAL A 275 -38.53 -16.06 -19.88
CA VAL A 275 -38.84 -17.49 -20.09
C VAL A 275 -39.65 -18.06 -18.91
N ALA A 276 -39.44 -17.59 -17.68
CA ALA A 276 -40.18 -18.04 -16.50
C ALA A 276 -41.59 -17.44 -16.36
N THR A 277 -41.92 -16.40 -17.14
CA THR A 277 -43.22 -15.71 -17.14
C THR A 277 -44.08 -16.03 -18.36
N SER A 278 -43.61 -16.92 -19.25
CA SER A 278 -44.36 -17.48 -20.39
C SER A 278 -44.84 -18.89 -20.06
#